data_AF-A0A354MXJ6-F1
#
_entry.id   AF-A0A354MXJ6-F1
#
_cell.length_a   1.000
_cell.length_b   1.000
_cell.length_c   1.000
_cell.angle_alpha   90.00
_cell.angle_beta   90.00
_cell.angle_gamma   90.00
#
_symmetry.space_group_name_H-M   'P 1'
#
loop_
_entity.id
_entity.type
_entity.pdbx_description
1 polymer ?
#
loop_
_entity_poly.entity_id
_entity_poly.type
_entity_poly.pdbx_seq_one_letter_code
_entity_poly.pdbx_strand_id
1 'polypeptide(L)'
;MRFNSKEDIIALTPQWKGERFPDGRPKVADKYLKKMRKMTLEELWKPIFVKGYESQFEGDLKALHDDGRILIGRAVTATFVPTRPDLHETMFAVGAEEGRKGNYNQWVIDSLTEGDVVVVDMYDKIYKGTFLGGNLTTAIRTKTKTGGGVIFGGIRDTQQMKAVEGVQVYYRGIDPTPIRDFIMKDFNGITRIGKATVLPGDIVYGAGGGVLFIPSHLVAEVVDGAAKTHVKDDFGFEMIAQNKFTTAQIDRATWTEEMLDMLTEWIKTDPRGEKYRDLDWSPEYEAARNGDPNDTQTML
;
A
#
# COMPACT_ATOMS: atom_id res chain seq x y z
N MET A 1 28.14 5.92 2.27
CA MET A 1 26.69 5.87 2.60
C MET A 1 26.06 7.12 2.00
N ARG A 2 24.93 6.99 1.33
CA ARG A 2 24.20 8.13 0.74
C ARG A 2 22.73 7.98 1.06
N PHE A 3 22.07 9.07 1.39
CA PHE A 3 20.63 9.04 1.58
C PHE A 3 19.93 9.16 0.22
N ASN A 4 18.87 8.39 -0.01
CA ASN A 4 18.08 8.46 -1.24
C ASN A 4 18.93 8.26 -2.51
N SER A 5 19.82 7.26 -2.51
CA SER A 5 20.66 6.94 -3.68
C SER A 5 19.84 6.30 -4.79
N LYS A 6 19.85 6.94 -5.95
CA LYS A 6 19.20 6.45 -7.17
C LYS A 6 19.70 5.06 -7.58
N GLU A 7 21.00 4.86 -7.51
CA GLU A 7 21.65 3.61 -7.87
C GLU A 7 21.17 2.45 -6.99
N ASP A 8 21.14 2.67 -5.67
CA ASP A 8 20.68 1.67 -4.70
C ASP A 8 19.19 1.36 -4.89
N ILE A 9 18.35 2.38 -5.12
CA ILE A 9 16.90 2.21 -5.35
C ILE A 9 16.63 1.39 -6.61
N ILE A 10 17.38 1.63 -7.70
CA ILE A 10 17.28 0.85 -8.93
C ILE A 10 17.72 -0.60 -8.69
N ALA A 11 18.81 -0.80 -7.94
CA ALA A 11 19.30 -2.13 -7.59
C ALA A 11 18.31 -2.91 -6.71
N LEU A 12 17.59 -2.24 -5.82
CA LEU A 12 16.55 -2.82 -4.96
C LEU A 12 15.27 -3.22 -5.73
N THR A 13 14.98 -2.55 -6.84
CA THR A 13 13.73 -2.73 -7.59
C THR A 13 13.98 -3.19 -9.05
N PRO A 14 14.75 -4.27 -9.29
CA PRO A 14 15.19 -4.64 -10.63
C PRO A 14 14.05 -5.13 -11.52
N GLN A 15 12.95 -5.61 -10.92
CA GLN A 15 11.76 -6.09 -11.62
C GLN A 15 10.95 -4.95 -12.25
N TRP A 16 11.07 -3.72 -11.73
CA TRP A 16 10.40 -2.57 -12.31
C TRP A 16 11.10 -2.12 -13.60
N LYS A 17 10.37 -2.17 -14.72
CA LYS A 17 10.83 -1.79 -16.06
C LYS A 17 10.18 -0.52 -16.62
N GLY A 18 9.28 0.11 -15.86
CA GLY A 18 8.56 1.31 -16.27
C GLY A 18 9.32 2.61 -15.98
N GLU A 19 8.62 3.74 -16.13
CA GLU A 19 9.12 5.06 -15.77
C GLU A 19 9.55 5.12 -14.29
N ARG A 20 10.56 5.93 -13.97
CA ARG A 20 11.05 6.14 -12.60
C ARG A 20 11.07 7.64 -12.28
N PHE A 21 10.94 7.96 -11.00
CA PHE A 21 11.20 9.32 -10.50
C PHE A 21 12.70 9.66 -10.61
N PRO A 22 13.08 10.94 -10.47
CA PRO A 22 14.49 11.36 -10.52
C PRO A 22 15.38 10.64 -9.50
N ASP A 23 14.82 10.29 -8.35
CA ASP A 23 15.48 9.52 -7.28
C ASP A 23 15.55 8.00 -7.57
N GLY A 24 15.08 7.54 -8.72
CA GLY A 24 15.14 6.12 -9.11
C GLY A 24 13.96 5.27 -8.66
N ARG A 25 13.04 5.79 -7.82
CA ARG A 25 11.87 5.03 -7.39
C ARG A 25 10.99 4.63 -8.57
N PRO A 26 10.40 3.41 -8.56
CA PRO A 26 9.31 3.05 -9.46
C PRO A 26 8.22 4.12 -9.53
N LYS A 27 7.90 4.60 -10.74
CA LYS A 27 6.80 5.56 -10.97
C LYS A 27 5.61 4.81 -11.58
N VAL A 28 4.90 4.06 -10.73
CA VAL A 28 3.61 3.44 -11.08
C VAL A 28 2.69 4.52 -11.67
N ALA A 29 1.95 4.27 -12.75
CA ALA A 29 1.16 5.33 -13.38
C ALA A 29 -0.08 5.72 -12.56
N ASP A 30 -0.45 7.01 -12.55
CA ASP A 30 -1.61 7.54 -11.78
C ASP A 30 -2.94 6.86 -12.13
N LYS A 31 -3.08 6.34 -13.35
CA LYS A 31 -4.28 5.60 -13.77
C LYS A 31 -4.56 4.40 -12.85
N TYR A 32 -3.52 3.73 -12.34
CA TYR A 32 -3.67 2.60 -11.43
C TYR A 32 -4.14 3.05 -10.05
N LEU A 33 -3.56 4.13 -9.52
CA LEU A 33 -3.97 4.71 -8.24
C LEU A 33 -5.44 5.16 -8.30
N LYS A 34 -5.87 5.77 -9.42
CA LYS A 34 -7.26 6.16 -9.64
C LYS A 34 -8.22 4.96 -9.69
N LYS A 35 -7.80 3.84 -10.31
CA LYS A 35 -8.58 2.60 -10.35
C LYS A 35 -8.70 1.97 -8.96
N MET A 36 -7.59 1.82 -8.23
CA MET A 36 -7.54 1.21 -6.90
C MET A 36 -8.39 1.93 -5.86
N ARG A 37 -8.64 3.25 -6.00
CA ARG A 37 -9.58 3.98 -5.13
C ARG A 37 -11.02 3.47 -5.17
N LYS A 38 -11.38 2.63 -6.15
CA LYS A 38 -12.70 2.03 -6.30
C LYS A 38 -12.72 0.54 -5.95
N MET A 39 -11.62 0.02 -5.41
CA MET A 39 -11.44 -1.40 -5.11
C MET A 39 -11.43 -1.62 -3.60
N THR A 40 -11.73 -2.83 -3.15
CA THR A 40 -11.62 -3.21 -1.73
C THR A 40 -10.18 -3.61 -1.41
N LEU A 41 -9.86 -3.78 -0.13
CA LEU A 41 -8.53 -4.25 0.29
C LEU A 41 -8.31 -5.69 -0.17
N GLU A 42 -9.35 -6.51 -0.08
CA GLU A 42 -9.38 -7.94 -0.33
C GLU A 42 -9.22 -8.24 -1.82
N GLU A 43 -9.84 -7.44 -2.69
CA GLU A 43 -9.65 -7.48 -4.15
C GLU A 43 -8.19 -7.24 -4.56
N LEU A 44 -7.48 -6.39 -3.83
CA LEU A 44 -6.08 -6.06 -4.09
C LEU A 44 -5.11 -7.03 -3.41
N TRP A 45 -5.45 -7.52 -2.22
CA TRP A 45 -4.61 -8.42 -1.43
C TRP A 45 -4.52 -9.81 -2.06
N LYS A 46 -5.65 -10.39 -2.47
CA LYS A 46 -5.71 -11.77 -2.96
C LYS A 46 -4.77 -12.05 -4.14
N PRO A 47 -4.71 -11.24 -5.22
CA PRO A 47 -3.79 -11.47 -6.34
C PRO A 47 -2.31 -11.43 -5.95
N ILE A 48 -1.97 -10.69 -4.89
CA ILE A 48 -0.59 -10.57 -4.39
C ILE A 48 -0.26 -11.80 -3.54
N PHE A 49 -1.18 -12.20 -2.65
CA PHE A 49 -1.01 -13.35 -1.76
C PHE A 49 -0.76 -14.65 -2.54
N VAL A 50 -1.56 -14.92 -3.58
CA VAL A 50 -1.43 -16.15 -4.40
C VAL A 50 -0.11 -16.23 -5.19
N LYS A 51 0.61 -15.12 -5.29
CA LYS A 51 1.97 -15.05 -5.88
C LYS A 51 3.07 -15.25 -4.85
N GLY A 52 2.73 -15.60 -3.60
CA GLY A 52 3.67 -15.84 -2.50
C GLY A 52 4.08 -14.59 -1.73
N TYR A 53 3.44 -13.44 -1.95
CA TYR A 53 3.70 -12.20 -1.21
C TYR A 53 2.82 -12.14 0.04
N GLU A 54 3.08 -13.02 0.99
CA GLU A 54 2.23 -13.25 2.17
C GLU A 54 2.38 -12.18 3.26
N SER A 55 3.50 -11.44 3.26
CA SER A 55 3.86 -10.46 4.29
C SER A 55 3.69 -9.02 3.81
N GLN A 56 2.56 -8.70 3.16
CA GLN A 56 2.32 -7.37 2.57
C GLN A 56 1.27 -6.53 3.30
N PHE A 57 0.69 -7.01 4.39
CA PHE A 57 -0.35 -6.32 5.15
C PHE A 57 0.06 -6.09 6.61
N GLU A 58 -0.29 -4.91 7.14
CA GLU A 58 -0.18 -4.57 8.56
C GLU A 58 -1.51 -4.01 9.08
N GLY A 59 -2.05 -4.65 10.12
CA GLY A 59 -3.35 -4.32 10.72
C GLY A 59 -3.26 -3.72 12.13
N ASP A 60 -2.11 -3.82 12.79
CA ASP A 60 -1.87 -3.29 14.13
C ASP A 60 -1.54 -1.79 14.05
N LEU A 61 -2.40 -0.99 13.39
CA LEU A 61 -2.23 0.45 13.20
C LEU A 61 -3.53 1.20 13.57
N LYS A 62 -3.39 2.39 14.13
CA LYS A 62 -4.49 3.33 14.34
C LYS A 62 -4.60 4.24 13.12
N ALA A 63 -5.82 4.55 12.71
CA ALA A 63 -6.08 5.54 11.67
C ALA A 63 -6.30 6.93 12.27
N LEU A 64 -5.86 7.98 11.59
CA LEU A 64 -6.13 9.37 11.97
C LEU A 64 -7.60 9.72 11.77
N HIS A 65 -8.17 9.26 10.65
CA HIS A 65 -9.57 9.36 10.30
C HIS A 65 -10.19 7.98 10.13
N ASP A 66 -11.40 7.80 10.65
CA ASP A 66 -12.20 6.57 10.63
C ASP A 66 -13.47 6.70 9.76
N ASP A 67 -13.47 7.65 8.82
CA ASP A 67 -14.60 7.97 7.93
C ASP A 67 -14.59 7.18 6.61
N GLY A 68 -13.84 6.08 6.55
CA GLY A 68 -13.75 5.21 5.36
C GLY A 68 -12.88 5.76 4.22
N ARG A 69 -12.19 6.90 4.39
CA ARG A 69 -11.30 7.43 3.35
C ARG A 69 -10.11 6.50 3.07
N ILE A 70 -9.73 6.39 1.80
CA ILE A 70 -8.62 5.57 1.34
C ILE A 70 -7.32 6.38 1.30
N LEU A 71 -6.29 5.88 1.98
CA LEU A 71 -4.90 6.29 1.77
C LEU A 71 -4.35 5.55 0.56
N ILE A 72 -3.87 6.26 -0.45
CA ILE A 72 -3.18 5.62 -1.57
C ILE A 72 -2.08 6.49 -2.14
N GLY A 73 -0.94 5.87 -2.43
CA GLY A 73 0.16 6.52 -3.12
C GLY A 73 1.43 5.68 -3.15
N ARG A 74 2.51 6.25 -3.66
CA ARG A 74 3.80 5.56 -3.84
C ARG A 74 4.68 5.77 -2.61
N ALA A 75 5.27 4.70 -2.11
CA ALA A 75 6.05 4.76 -0.88
C ALA A 75 7.30 5.63 -1.04
N VAL A 76 7.50 6.53 -0.09
CA VAL A 76 8.78 7.16 0.26
C VAL A 76 9.18 6.59 1.60
N THR A 77 10.18 5.71 1.62
CA THR A 77 10.52 4.93 2.82
C THR A 77 11.60 5.62 3.65
N ALA A 78 11.50 5.52 4.97
CA ALA A 78 12.60 5.86 5.86
C ALA A 78 12.64 4.89 7.04
N THR A 79 13.85 4.56 7.49
CA THR A 79 14.07 3.64 8.62
C THR A 79 14.94 4.33 9.63
N PHE A 80 14.54 4.26 10.90
CA PHE A 80 15.25 4.87 12.01
C PHE A 80 15.82 3.82 12.95
N VAL A 81 16.82 4.23 13.72
CA VAL A 81 17.42 3.46 14.82
C VAL A 81 17.58 4.35 16.06
N PRO A 82 17.75 3.78 17.26
CA PRO A 82 18.05 4.55 18.46
C PRO A 82 19.29 5.43 18.29
N THR A 83 19.31 6.59 18.95
CA THR A 83 20.46 7.49 18.89
C THR A 83 21.71 6.86 19.49
N ARG A 84 22.81 7.02 18.75
CA ARG A 84 24.19 6.86 19.22
C ARG A 84 24.97 8.11 18.80
N PRO A 85 25.62 8.86 19.71
CA PRO A 85 26.16 10.19 19.39
C PRO A 85 27.15 10.22 18.20
N ASP A 86 28.08 9.27 18.16
CA ASP A 86 29.07 9.11 17.08
C ASP A 86 28.41 8.82 15.71
N LEU A 87 27.36 8.00 15.71
CA LEU A 87 26.58 7.74 14.50
C LEU A 87 25.78 8.98 14.09
N HIS A 88 25.22 9.72 15.05
CA HIS A 88 24.47 10.93 14.76
C HIS A 88 25.33 11.97 14.05
N GLU A 89 26.55 12.21 14.54
CA GLU A 89 27.52 13.11 13.91
C GLU A 89 27.84 12.67 12.48
N THR A 90 28.12 11.37 12.29
CA THR A 90 28.41 10.80 10.97
C THR A 90 27.25 10.99 9.99
N MET A 91 26.03 10.67 10.42
CA MET A 91 24.84 10.73 9.56
C MET A 91 24.41 12.17 9.25
N PHE A 92 24.59 13.11 10.18
CA PHE A 92 24.36 14.52 9.91
C PHE A 92 25.41 15.12 8.98
N ALA A 93 26.69 14.72 9.10
CA ALA A 93 27.72 15.15 8.18
C ALA A 93 27.41 14.73 6.73
N VAL A 94 27.00 13.48 6.52
CA VAL A 94 26.53 13.00 5.20
C VAL A 94 25.34 13.81 4.69
N GLY A 95 24.36 14.09 5.57
CA GLY A 95 23.21 14.92 5.20
C GLY A 95 23.61 16.34 4.77
N ALA A 96 24.58 16.94 5.45
CA ALA A 96 25.10 18.27 5.14
C ALA A 96 25.90 18.30 3.83
N GLU A 97 26.73 17.28 3.56
CA GLU A 97 27.45 17.11 2.29
C GLU A 97 26.48 16.99 1.10
N GLU A 98 25.33 16.35 1.31
CA GLU A 98 24.23 16.25 0.34
C GLU A 98 23.31 17.49 0.32
N GLY A 99 23.64 18.56 1.06
CA GLY A 99 22.93 19.84 1.04
C GLY A 99 21.58 19.84 1.76
N ARG A 100 21.30 18.86 2.62
CA ARG A 100 20.04 18.79 3.36
C ARG A 100 19.97 19.82 4.48
N LYS A 101 18.76 20.29 4.75
CA LYS A 101 18.47 21.30 5.77
C LYS A 101 17.47 20.77 6.78
N GLY A 102 17.62 21.19 8.04
CA GLY A 102 16.75 20.72 9.12
C GLY A 102 17.10 19.31 9.59
N ASN A 103 16.12 18.60 10.11
CA ASN A 103 16.27 17.27 10.71
C ASN A 103 15.76 16.15 9.78
N TYR A 104 16.06 14.89 10.11
CA TYR A 104 15.78 13.72 9.26
C TYR A 104 14.33 13.63 8.78
N ASN A 105 13.33 13.94 9.63
CA ASN A 105 11.93 13.90 9.21
C ASN A 105 11.61 14.96 8.15
N GLN A 106 12.19 16.16 8.25
CA GLN A 106 12.03 17.22 7.25
C GLN A 106 12.67 16.81 5.93
N TRP A 107 13.81 16.11 5.95
CA TRP A 107 14.46 15.61 4.74
C TRP A 107 13.54 14.69 3.91
N VAL A 108 12.73 13.86 4.58
CA VAL A 108 11.74 13.01 3.94
C VAL A 108 10.55 13.81 3.43
N ILE A 109 9.99 14.70 4.27
CA ILE A 109 8.82 15.50 3.87
C ILE A 109 9.14 16.44 2.71
N ASP A 110 10.35 17.00 2.68
CA ASP A 110 10.75 17.93 1.63
C ASP A 110 10.97 17.26 0.28
N SER A 111 11.30 15.96 0.26
CA SER A 111 11.45 15.18 -0.98
C SER A 111 10.14 14.75 -1.62
N LEU A 112 9.01 14.87 -0.90
CA LEU A 112 7.73 14.34 -1.38
C LEU A 112 7.27 15.06 -2.64
N THR A 113 6.71 14.26 -3.55
CA THR A 113 6.06 14.70 -4.78
C THR A 113 4.59 14.27 -4.80
N GLU A 114 3.87 14.68 -5.84
CA GLU A 114 2.44 14.39 -5.98
C GLU A 114 2.17 12.88 -5.96
N GLY A 115 1.21 12.47 -5.13
CA GLY A 115 0.82 11.07 -4.96
C GLY A 115 1.80 10.21 -4.15
N ASP A 116 2.78 10.79 -3.46
CA ASP A 116 3.64 10.05 -2.52
C ASP A 116 2.94 9.79 -1.18
N VAL A 117 3.31 8.69 -0.53
CA VAL A 117 2.96 8.37 0.87
C VAL A 117 4.24 8.15 1.63
N VAL A 118 4.41 8.86 2.75
CA VAL A 118 5.58 8.68 3.61
C VAL A 118 5.41 7.39 4.45
N VAL A 119 6.38 6.49 4.39
CA VAL A 119 6.34 5.18 5.08
C VAL A 119 7.55 5.06 5.98
N VAL A 120 7.34 5.12 7.29
CA VAL A 120 8.43 5.31 8.26
C VAL A 120 8.42 4.23 9.32
N ASP A 121 9.56 3.55 9.46
CA ASP A 121 9.84 2.67 10.59
C ASP A 121 10.59 3.43 11.68
N MET A 122 9.93 3.64 12.81
CA MET A 122 10.53 4.20 14.03
C MET A 122 10.65 3.16 15.14
N TYR A 123 10.79 1.87 14.78
CA TYR A 123 10.99 0.77 15.72
C TYR A 123 9.94 0.74 16.85
N ASP A 124 8.69 1.09 16.51
CA ASP A 124 7.53 1.23 17.40
C ASP A 124 7.72 2.23 18.55
N LYS A 125 8.59 3.23 18.37
CA LYS A 125 8.83 4.26 19.37
C LYS A 125 7.69 5.28 19.41
N ILE A 126 7.02 5.38 20.56
CA ILE A 126 5.94 6.37 20.78
C ILE A 126 6.48 7.63 21.49
N TYR A 127 6.94 7.47 22.73
CA TYR A 127 7.58 8.57 23.48
C TYR A 127 8.82 9.05 22.73
N LYS A 128 8.87 10.35 22.39
CA LYS A 128 9.89 10.99 21.54
C LYS A 128 9.99 10.45 20.11
N GLY A 129 9.08 9.56 19.69
CA GLY A 129 9.03 8.98 18.36
C GLY A 129 7.94 9.59 17.49
N THR A 130 7.64 10.86 17.67
CA THR A 130 6.50 11.55 17.06
C THR A 130 6.85 12.13 15.67
N PHE A 131 6.87 11.28 14.63
CA PHE A 131 7.33 11.68 13.28
C PHE A 131 6.50 12.81 12.67
N LEU A 132 5.17 12.71 12.80
CA LEU A 132 4.21 13.69 12.28
C LEU A 132 3.53 14.47 13.42
N GLY A 133 3.28 15.74 13.12
CA GLY A 133 2.38 16.64 13.84
C GLY A 133 1.70 17.58 12.86
N GLY A 134 1.08 18.65 13.35
CA GLY A 134 0.27 19.57 12.51
C GLY A 134 1.03 20.10 11.29
N ASN A 135 2.20 20.72 11.51
CA ASN A 135 3.00 21.34 10.44
C ASN A 135 3.40 20.36 9.33
N LEU A 136 3.92 19.17 9.70
CA LEU A 136 4.39 18.19 8.71
C LEU A 136 3.22 17.55 7.97
N THR A 137 2.07 17.40 8.62
CA THR A 137 0.84 16.92 7.97
C THR A 137 0.33 17.92 6.93
N THR A 138 0.37 19.22 7.23
CA THR A 138 0.07 20.28 6.25
C THR A 138 1.04 20.27 5.07
N ALA A 139 2.33 20.04 5.34
CA ALA A 139 3.35 19.93 4.28
C ALA A 139 3.12 18.72 3.38
N ILE A 140 2.81 17.53 3.95
CA ILE A 140 2.42 16.33 3.20
C ILE A 140 1.24 16.65 2.31
N ARG A 141 0.15 17.22 2.85
CA ARG A 141 -1.06 17.51 2.08
C ARG A 141 -0.78 18.46 0.91
N THR A 142 0.05 19.48 1.13
CA THR A 142 0.45 20.46 0.12
C THR A 142 1.26 19.83 -1.00
N LYS A 143 2.28 19.02 -0.66
CA LYS A 143 3.19 18.43 -1.65
C LYS A 143 2.57 17.27 -2.43
N THR A 144 1.85 16.40 -1.73
CA THR A 144 1.37 15.14 -2.28
C THR A 144 -0.01 15.24 -2.91
N LYS A 145 -0.79 16.27 -2.53
CA LYS A 145 -2.20 16.51 -2.85
C LYS A 145 -3.18 15.43 -2.36
N THR A 146 -2.87 14.16 -2.53
CA THR A 146 -3.75 13.04 -2.19
C THR A 146 -3.06 11.95 -1.36
N GLY A 147 -1.81 12.21 -0.96
CA GLY A 147 -1.00 11.30 -0.17
C GLY A 147 -1.26 11.40 1.32
N GLY A 148 -0.33 10.87 2.10
CA GLY A 148 -0.47 10.74 3.55
C GLY A 148 0.74 10.07 4.17
N GLY A 149 0.54 9.38 5.28
CA GLY A 149 1.64 8.73 6.00
C GLY A 149 1.28 7.39 6.65
N VAL A 150 2.27 6.52 6.76
CA VAL A 150 2.23 5.29 7.54
C VAL A 150 3.44 5.30 8.46
N ILE A 151 3.21 5.52 9.75
CA ILE A 151 4.25 5.75 10.75
C ILE A 151 4.23 4.59 11.75
N PHE A 152 5.21 3.69 11.66
CA PHE A 152 5.42 2.66 12.67
C PHE A 152 6.13 3.25 13.90
N GLY A 153 5.39 4.13 14.59
CA GLY A 153 5.84 4.95 15.70
C GLY A 153 4.76 5.94 16.15
N GLY A 154 5.17 6.95 16.90
CA GLY A 154 4.30 7.99 17.43
C GLY A 154 3.90 9.06 16.42
N ILE A 155 2.77 9.71 16.69
CA ILE A 155 2.41 11.02 16.14
C ILE A 155 2.03 11.98 17.28
N ARG A 156 1.87 13.26 16.97
CA ARG A 156 1.43 14.30 17.91
C ARG A 156 0.46 15.28 17.27
N ASP A 157 -0.05 16.24 18.04
CA ASP A 157 -0.91 17.32 17.52
C ASP A 157 -2.16 16.82 16.75
N THR A 158 -2.78 15.73 17.19
CA THR A 158 -3.83 15.04 16.42
C THR A 158 -5.04 15.92 16.11
N GLN A 159 -5.38 16.89 16.97
CA GLN A 159 -6.41 17.88 16.69
C GLN A 159 -6.08 18.73 15.44
N GLN A 160 -4.84 19.19 15.32
CA GLN A 160 -4.38 19.95 14.15
C GLN A 160 -4.30 19.05 12.92
N MET A 161 -3.79 17.83 13.07
CA MET A 161 -3.70 16.88 11.96
C MET A 161 -5.07 16.54 11.38
N LYS A 162 -6.09 16.33 12.24
CA LYS A 162 -7.46 16.05 11.80
C LYS A 162 -8.12 17.22 11.06
N ALA A 163 -7.69 18.45 11.28
CA ALA A 163 -8.19 19.62 10.56
C ALA A 163 -7.62 19.73 9.13
N VAL A 164 -6.59 18.96 8.79
CA VAL A 164 -6.03 18.94 7.42
C VAL A 164 -6.87 18.04 6.53
N GLU A 165 -7.64 18.62 5.63
CA GLU A 165 -8.51 17.86 4.73
C GLU A 165 -7.74 17.06 3.68
N GLY A 166 -8.25 15.88 3.33
CA GLY A 166 -7.71 15.07 2.23
C GLY A 166 -6.37 14.38 2.54
N VAL A 167 -5.97 14.33 3.81
CA VAL A 167 -4.85 13.51 4.28
C VAL A 167 -5.39 12.30 5.05
N GLN A 168 -4.63 11.21 5.03
CA GLN A 168 -4.84 10.06 5.92
C GLN A 168 -3.49 9.61 6.49
N VAL A 169 -3.48 9.26 7.77
CA VAL A 169 -2.28 8.78 8.46
C VAL A 169 -2.61 7.53 9.26
N TYR A 170 -1.78 6.50 9.11
CA TYR A 170 -1.77 5.33 9.97
C TYR A 170 -0.57 5.40 10.92
N TYR A 171 -0.76 5.07 12.19
CA TYR A 171 0.25 5.25 13.23
C TYR A 171 0.10 4.25 14.38
N ARG A 172 1.12 4.14 15.26
CA ARG A 172 1.08 3.22 16.41
C ARG A 172 0.53 3.85 17.68
N GLY A 173 0.98 5.06 18.01
CA GLY A 173 0.59 5.75 19.24
C GLY A 173 0.65 7.26 19.14
N ILE A 174 0.18 7.93 20.20
CA ILE A 174 0.16 9.39 20.31
C ILE A 174 0.96 9.77 21.56
N ASP A 175 1.79 10.79 21.44
CA ASP A 175 2.51 11.39 22.58
C ASP A 175 2.77 12.88 22.30
N PRO A 176 2.75 13.79 23.30
CA PRO A 176 2.96 15.21 23.06
C PRO A 176 4.44 15.59 22.87
N THR A 177 5.38 14.70 23.16
CA THR A 177 6.81 15.01 23.03
C THR A 177 7.21 15.35 21.60
N PRO A 178 8.21 16.23 21.41
CA PRO A 178 8.83 16.38 20.11
C PRO A 178 9.64 15.14 19.74
N ILE A 179 9.81 14.92 18.44
CA ILE A 179 10.72 13.89 17.94
C ILE A 179 12.14 14.12 18.51
N ARG A 180 12.69 13.11 19.20
CA ARG A 180 14.02 13.12 19.84
C ARG A 180 14.61 11.72 19.87
N ASP A 181 15.93 11.61 20.00
CA ASP A 181 16.65 10.36 20.22
C ASP A 181 16.40 9.29 19.13
N PHE A 182 16.56 9.68 17.86
CA PHE A 182 16.50 8.83 16.67
C PHE A 182 17.64 9.21 15.69
N ILE A 183 18.05 8.25 14.86
CA ILE A 183 18.95 8.44 13.72
C ILE A 183 18.33 7.77 12.50
N MET A 184 18.30 8.47 11.36
CA MET A 184 17.92 7.84 10.10
C MET A 184 19.00 6.87 9.67
N LYS A 185 18.66 5.59 9.57
CA LYS A 185 19.52 4.53 9.03
C LYS A 185 19.47 4.52 7.51
N ASP A 186 18.26 4.54 6.95
CA ASP A 186 18.02 4.49 5.51
C ASP A 186 16.96 5.50 5.08
N PHE A 187 17.14 6.04 3.87
CA PHE A 187 16.17 6.89 3.18
C PHE A 187 15.99 6.33 1.76
N ASN A 188 14.76 5.94 1.42
CA ASN A 188 14.39 5.16 0.25
C ASN A 188 15.17 3.84 0.17
N GLY A 189 15.42 3.22 1.33
CA GLY A 189 15.89 1.85 1.45
C GLY A 189 14.75 0.88 1.77
N ILE A 190 15.09 -0.38 2.02
CA ILE A 190 14.15 -1.38 2.53
C ILE A 190 13.70 -0.96 3.92
N THR A 191 12.39 -0.91 4.17
CA THR A 191 11.84 -0.66 5.51
C THR A 191 10.84 -1.74 5.89
N ARG A 192 10.52 -1.83 7.19
CA ARG A 192 9.54 -2.76 7.72
C ARG A 192 8.47 -2.01 8.50
N ILE A 193 7.21 -2.25 8.17
CA ILE A 193 6.06 -1.74 8.93
C ILE A 193 5.40 -2.94 9.58
N GLY A 194 5.75 -3.17 10.85
CA GLY A 194 5.33 -4.35 11.60
C GLY A 194 5.68 -5.67 10.89
N LYS A 195 4.68 -6.32 10.31
CA LYS A 195 4.81 -7.60 9.58
C LYS A 195 5.14 -7.40 8.10
N ALA A 196 4.97 -6.19 7.57
CA ALA A 196 5.14 -5.93 6.15
C ALA A 196 6.53 -5.41 5.76
N THR A 197 7.09 -5.94 4.67
CA THR A 197 8.30 -5.37 4.05
C THR A 197 7.88 -4.40 2.95
N VAL A 198 8.49 -3.22 2.94
CA VAL A 198 8.14 -2.15 2.01
C VAL A 198 9.37 -1.65 1.29
N LEU A 199 9.29 -1.62 -0.05
CA LEU A 199 10.31 -1.03 -0.90
C LEU A 199 9.88 0.38 -1.34
N PRO A 200 10.84 1.28 -1.62
CA PRO A 200 10.53 2.59 -2.14
C PRO A 200 9.82 2.46 -3.51
N GLY A 201 8.71 3.18 -3.67
CA GLY A 201 7.86 3.13 -4.88
C GLY A 201 6.78 2.04 -4.89
N ASP A 202 6.73 1.14 -3.90
CA ASP A 202 5.56 0.27 -3.70
C ASP A 202 4.30 1.10 -3.48
N ILE A 203 3.15 0.53 -3.83
CA ILE A 203 1.88 1.21 -3.59
C ILE A 203 1.42 0.94 -2.16
N VAL A 204 1.24 2.00 -1.41
CA VAL A 204 0.59 1.98 -0.11
C VAL A 204 -0.91 2.07 -0.34
N TYR A 205 -1.67 1.13 0.19
CA TYR A 205 -3.13 1.11 0.15
C TYR A 205 -3.70 0.93 1.56
N GLY A 206 -4.14 2.04 2.17
CA GLY A 206 -4.76 2.03 3.49
C GLY A 206 -6.28 2.10 3.37
N ALA A 207 -6.95 1.05 3.83
CA ALA A 207 -8.40 0.92 3.90
C ALA A 207 -8.77 -0.08 5.02
N GLY A 208 -10.03 -0.08 5.48
CA GLY A 208 -10.57 -1.18 6.29
C GLY A 208 -9.85 -1.49 7.61
N GLY A 209 -9.11 -0.53 8.18
CA GLY A 209 -8.41 -0.72 9.47
C GLY A 209 -6.95 -1.19 9.36
N GLY A 210 -6.39 -1.36 8.16
CA GLY A 210 -4.99 -1.69 7.97
C GLY A 210 -4.37 -1.05 6.73
N VAL A 211 -3.14 -1.46 6.43
CA VAL A 211 -2.36 -0.99 5.28
C VAL A 211 -1.79 -2.17 4.53
N LEU A 212 -2.11 -2.24 3.23
CA LEU A 212 -1.54 -3.17 2.26
C LEU A 212 -0.42 -2.46 1.48
N PHE A 213 0.69 -3.17 1.24
CA PHE A 213 1.82 -2.70 0.46
C PHE A 213 1.97 -3.55 -0.81
N ILE A 214 1.61 -2.98 -1.95
CA ILE A 214 1.57 -3.68 -3.23
C ILE A 214 2.91 -3.49 -3.94
N PRO A 215 3.64 -4.57 -4.25
CA PRO A 215 4.90 -4.47 -5.00
C PRO A 215 4.70 -3.73 -6.32
N SER A 216 5.52 -2.70 -6.56
CA SER A 216 5.32 -1.79 -7.69
C SER A 216 5.18 -2.49 -9.06
N HIS A 217 5.97 -3.55 -9.32
CA HIS A 217 5.93 -4.30 -10.58
C HIS A 217 4.69 -5.17 -10.78
N LEU A 218 3.92 -5.45 -9.72
CA LEU A 218 2.69 -6.23 -9.79
C LEU A 218 1.45 -5.37 -10.00
N VAL A 219 1.53 -4.05 -9.81
CA VAL A 219 0.33 -3.18 -9.74
C VAL A 219 -0.57 -3.30 -10.97
N ALA A 220 0.00 -3.39 -12.17
CA ALA A 220 -0.81 -3.54 -13.39
C ALA A 220 -1.65 -4.82 -13.35
N GLU A 221 -1.00 -5.94 -13.05
CA GLU A 221 -1.63 -7.25 -12.96
C GLU A 221 -2.66 -7.31 -11.82
N VAL A 222 -2.32 -6.75 -10.65
CA VAL A 222 -3.24 -6.71 -9.49
C VAL A 222 -4.51 -5.92 -9.83
N VAL A 223 -4.37 -4.76 -10.48
CA VAL A 223 -5.53 -3.94 -10.87
C VAL A 223 -6.38 -4.62 -11.93
N ASP A 224 -5.77 -5.35 -12.86
CA ASP A 224 -6.51 -6.07 -13.90
C ASP A 224 -7.19 -7.33 -13.31
N GLY A 225 -6.55 -8.05 -12.39
CA GLY A 225 -7.12 -9.19 -11.66
C GLY A 225 -8.19 -8.80 -10.63
N ALA A 226 -8.10 -7.61 -10.04
CA ALA A 226 -9.10 -7.09 -9.12
C ALA A 226 -10.46 -6.89 -9.80
N ALA A 227 -10.49 -6.53 -11.09
CA ALA A 227 -11.73 -6.40 -11.85
C ALA A 227 -12.47 -7.75 -11.98
N LYS A 228 -11.74 -8.84 -12.20
CA LYS A 228 -12.30 -10.20 -12.23
C LYS A 228 -12.80 -10.63 -10.85
N THR A 229 -12.06 -10.29 -9.78
CA THR A 229 -12.48 -10.60 -8.41
C THR A 229 -13.79 -9.89 -8.06
N HIS A 230 -13.87 -8.59 -8.34
CA HIS A 230 -15.05 -7.77 -8.06
C HIS A 230 -16.31 -8.32 -8.72
N VAL A 231 -16.24 -8.67 -10.02
CA VAL A 231 -17.40 -9.18 -10.74
C VAL A 231 -17.79 -10.60 -10.31
N LYS A 232 -16.82 -11.42 -9.88
CA LYS A 232 -17.09 -12.72 -9.23
C LYS A 232 -17.79 -12.53 -7.90
N ASP A 233 -17.41 -11.53 -7.10
CA ASP A 233 -18.04 -11.24 -5.81
C ASP A 233 -19.47 -10.72 -5.98
N ASP A 234 -19.70 -9.76 -6.89
CA ASP A 234 -21.05 -9.24 -7.21
C ASP A 234 -22.01 -10.39 -7.61
N PHE A 235 -21.55 -11.26 -8.51
CA PHE A 235 -22.30 -12.45 -8.92
C PHE A 235 -22.45 -13.46 -7.77
N GLY A 236 -21.38 -13.73 -7.04
CA GLY A 236 -21.35 -14.70 -5.95
C GLY A 236 -22.33 -14.34 -4.82
N PHE A 237 -22.34 -13.08 -4.39
CA PHE A 237 -23.29 -12.57 -3.40
C PHE A 237 -24.73 -12.74 -3.87
N GLU A 238 -25.01 -12.46 -5.14
CA GLU A 238 -26.35 -12.64 -5.71
C GLU A 238 -26.74 -14.13 -5.76
N MET A 239 -25.86 -15.01 -6.21
CA MET A 239 -26.15 -16.45 -6.28
C MET A 239 -26.35 -17.07 -4.90
N ILE A 240 -25.59 -16.62 -3.88
CA ILE A 240 -25.78 -17.01 -2.48
C ILE A 240 -27.14 -16.51 -1.97
N ALA A 241 -27.47 -15.23 -2.20
CA ALA A 241 -28.76 -14.66 -1.79
C ALA A 241 -29.96 -15.38 -2.45
N GLN A 242 -29.78 -15.89 -3.67
CA GLN A 242 -30.77 -16.70 -4.39
C GLN A 242 -30.76 -18.18 -3.99
N ASN A 243 -29.88 -18.61 -3.07
CA ASN A 243 -29.65 -20.02 -2.70
C ASN A 243 -29.28 -20.94 -3.88
N LYS A 244 -28.70 -20.38 -4.95
CA LYS A 244 -28.20 -21.15 -6.10
C LYS A 244 -26.84 -21.78 -5.81
N PHE A 245 -25.99 -21.05 -5.09
CA PHE A 245 -24.68 -21.53 -4.65
C PHE A 245 -24.53 -21.40 -3.14
N THR A 246 -23.82 -22.36 -2.56
CA THR A 246 -23.33 -22.29 -1.19
C THR A 246 -22.08 -21.41 -1.10
N THR A 247 -21.77 -20.90 0.10
CA THR A 247 -20.52 -20.18 0.35
C THR A 247 -19.30 -21.03 -0.02
N ALA A 248 -19.31 -22.31 0.33
CA ALA A 248 -18.24 -23.25 0.01
C ALA A 248 -18.03 -23.47 -1.50
N GLN A 249 -19.04 -23.25 -2.35
CA GLN A 249 -18.87 -23.30 -3.81
C GLN A 249 -18.24 -22.01 -4.33
N ILE A 250 -18.67 -20.85 -3.84
CA ILE A 250 -18.15 -19.54 -4.22
C ILE A 250 -16.68 -19.37 -3.79
N ASP A 251 -16.32 -19.87 -2.61
CA ASP A 251 -14.98 -19.68 -2.02
C ASP A 251 -13.90 -20.61 -2.60
N ARG A 252 -14.26 -21.52 -3.53
CA ARG A 252 -13.30 -22.41 -4.21
C ARG A 252 -12.26 -21.62 -4.97
N ALA A 253 -11.03 -22.12 -4.97
CA ALA A 253 -9.96 -21.56 -5.79
C ALA A 253 -10.28 -21.60 -7.28
N THR A 254 -10.84 -22.71 -7.73
CA THR A 254 -11.24 -22.94 -9.12
C THR A 254 -12.75 -23.14 -9.18
N TRP A 255 -13.42 -22.30 -9.98
CA TRP A 255 -14.86 -22.46 -10.26
C TRP A 255 -15.06 -23.47 -11.38
N THR A 256 -16.18 -24.19 -11.38
CA THR A 256 -16.51 -25.12 -12.46
C THR A 256 -16.85 -24.36 -13.74
N GLU A 257 -16.77 -25.02 -14.90
CA GLU A 257 -17.20 -24.41 -16.17
C GLU A 257 -18.65 -23.92 -16.09
N GLU A 258 -19.55 -24.68 -15.46
CA GLU A 258 -20.96 -24.27 -15.26
C GLU A 258 -21.09 -22.95 -14.47
N MET A 259 -20.30 -22.79 -13.40
CA MET A 259 -20.30 -21.54 -12.63
C MET A 259 -19.75 -20.37 -13.46
N LEU A 260 -18.73 -20.61 -14.28
CA LEU A 260 -18.16 -19.60 -15.18
C LEU A 260 -19.11 -19.24 -16.33
N ASP A 261 -19.85 -20.21 -16.87
CA ASP A 261 -20.89 -19.97 -17.88
C ASP A 261 -21.99 -19.06 -17.30
N MET A 262 -22.47 -19.37 -16.09
CA MET A 262 -23.45 -18.54 -15.39
C MET A 262 -22.91 -17.13 -15.11
N LEU A 263 -21.66 -17.01 -14.66
CA LEU A 263 -21.02 -15.71 -14.44
C LEU A 263 -20.94 -14.90 -15.74
N THR A 264 -20.44 -15.49 -16.82
CA THR A 264 -20.27 -14.77 -18.09
C THR A 264 -21.61 -14.40 -18.73
N GLU A 265 -22.65 -15.19 -18.53
CA GLU A 265 -24.01 -14.82 -18.94
C GLU A 265 -24.57 -13.69 -18.07
N TRP A 266 -24.35 -13.71 -16.77
CA TRP A 266 -24.69 -12.60 -15.88
C TRP A 266 -23.97 -11.31 -16.28
N ILE A 267 -22.68 -11.37 -16.63
CA ILE A 267 -21.89 -10.21 -17.11
C ILE A 267 -22.49 -9.61 -18.40
N LYS A 268 -23.01 -10.46 -19.29
CA LYS A 268 -23.65 -10.01 -20.53
C LYS A 268 -25.00 -9.34 -20.26
N THR A 269 -25.80 -9.91 -19.37
CA THR A 269 -27.21 -9.55 -19.22
C THR A 269 -27.48 -8.52 -18.13
N ASP A 270 -26.71 -8.50 -17.05
CA ASP A 270 -26.87 -7.57 -15.94
C ASP A 270 -26.19 -6.21 -16.23
N PRO A 271 -26.86 -5.07 -15.96
CA PRO A 271 -26.25 -3.75 -16.12
C PRO A 271 -24.94 -3.56 -15.33
N ARG A 272 -24.78 -4.20 -14.17
CA ARG A 272 -23.54 -4.15 -13.36
C ARG A 272 -22.37 -4.82 -14.08
N GLY A 273 -22.66 -5.79 -14.93
CA GLY A 273 -21.71 -6.53 -15.75
C GLY A 273 -21.13 -5.74 -16.93
N GLU A 274 -21.76 -4.65 -17.34
CA GLU A 274 -21.40 -3.91 -18.57
C GLU A 274 -19.92 -3.52 -18.64
N LYS A 275 -19.35 -3.04 -17.52
CA LYS A 275 -17.94 -2.64 -17.39
C LYS A 275 -16.94 -3.82 -17.44
N TYR A 276 -17.41 -5.06 -17.45
CA TYR A 276 -16.61 -6.28 -17.36
C TYR A 276 -16.69 -7.17 -18.60
N ARG A 277 -17.45 -6.77 -19.63
CA ARG A 277 -17.68 -7.57 -20.84
C ARG A 277 -16.42 -7.83 -21.67
N ASP A 278 -15.41 -6.98 -21.54
CA ASP A 278 -14.12 -7.11 -22.25
C ASP A 278 -13.08 -7.93 -21.47
N LEU A 279 -13.43 -8.46 -20.28
CA LEU A 279 -12.50 -9.30 -19.51
C LEU A 279 -12.32 -10.67 -20.19
N ASP A 280 -11.06 -11.08 -20.34
CA ASP A 280 -10.71 -12.42 -20.83
C ASP A 280 -10.81 -13.45 -19.70
N TRP A 281 -11.70 -14.42 -19.84
CA TRP A 281 -11.92 -15.51 -18.88
C TRP A 281 -11.23 -16.82 -19.26
N SER A 282 -10.47 -16.85 -20.36
CA SER A 282 -9.80 -18.06 -20.86
C SER A 282 -8.92 -18.74 -19.79
N PRO A 283 -8.11 -18.01 -18.98
CA PRO A 283 -7.32 -18.63 -17.92
C PRO A 283 -8.16 -19.35 -16.85
N GLU A 284 -9.32 -18.79 -16.48
CA GLU A 284 -10.22 -19.40 -15.51
C GLU A 284 -10.88 -20.67 -16.06
N TYR A 285 -11.27 -20.68 -17.35
CA TYR A 285 -11.77 -21.89 -18.02
C TYR A 285 -10.67 -22.95 -18.17
N GLU A 286 -9.44 -22.57 -18.48
CA GLU A 286 -8.30 -23.50 -18.52
C GLU A 286 -8.04 -24.12 -17.14
N ALA A 287 -8.11 -23.32 -16.07
CA ALA A 287 -8.00 -23.82 -14.71
C ALA A 287 -9.17 -24.77 -14.35
N ALA A 288 -10.40 -24.44 -14.76
CA ALA A 288 -11.57 -25.29 -14.54
C ALA A 288 -11.46 -26.66 -15.23
N ARG A 289 -10.89 -26.70 -16.44
CA ARG A 289 -10.74 -27.93 -17.23
C ARG A 289 -9.59 -28.81 -16.78
N ASN A 290 -8.50 -28.20 -16.31
CA ASN A 290 -7.25 -28.90 -16.00
C ASN A 290 -6.99 -29.04 -14.49
N GLY A 291 -7.79 -28.39 -13.64
CA GLY A 291 -7.69 -28.44 -12.18
C GLY A 291 -8.20 -29.76 -11.60
N ASP A 292 -7.82 -30.05 -10.34
CA ASP A 292 -8.35 -31.20 -9.61
C ASP A 292 -9.83 -30.94 -9.26
N PRO A 293 -10.79 -31.74 -9.74
CA PRO A 293 -12.21 -31.57 -9.45
C PRO A 293 -12.55 -31.76 -7.96
N ASN A 294 -11.63 -32.34 -7.17
CA ASN A 294 -11.76 -32.48 -5.72
C ASN A 294 -10.96 -31.41 -4.95
N ASP A 295 -10.42 -30.40 -5.62
CA ASP A 295 -9.74 -29.31 -4.95
C ASP A 295 -10.74 -28.51 -4.09
N THR A 296 -10.70 -28.77 -2.79
CA THR A 296 -11.46 -28.04 -1.79
C THR A 296 -10.64 -26.91 -1.17
N GLN A 297 -9.45 -26.60 -1.71
CA GLN A 297 -8.68 -25.47 -1.20
C GLN A 297 -9.46 -24.18 -1.44
N THR A 298 -9.72 -23.51 -0.32
CA THR A 298 -10.26 -22.16 -0.31
C THR A 298 -9.12 -21.18 -0.53
N MET A 299 -9.35 -20.13 -1.32
CA MET A 299 -8.39 -19.03 -1.47
C MET A 299 -8.63 -17.91 -0.45
N LEU A 300 -9.26 -18.25 0.68
CA LEU A 300 -9.55 -17.40 1.83
C LEU A 300 -8.71 -17.88 3.02
#